data_AF-A0A0D1ZMZ3-F1
#
_entry.id   AF-A0A0D1ZMZ3-F1
#
_cell.length_a   1.000
_cell.length_b   1.000
_cell.length_c   1.000
_cell.angle_alpha   90.00
_cell.angle_beta   90.00
_cell.angle_gamma   90.00
#
_symmetry.space_group_name_H-M   'P 1'
#
loop_
_entity.id
_entity.type
_entity.pdbx_description
1 polymer ?
#
loop_
_entity_poly.entity_id
_entity_poly.type
_entity_poly.pdbx_seq_one_letter_code
_entity_poly.pdbx_strand_id
1 'polypeptide(L)'
;MQKEVHQMMIQQMKARLGPGHEELAAKLIPQWPPGCRRLTPGDQYLESLVKDNVKPVFDEIAEIDKTAVVTTDGTRHEVDVLVCATGFDVSFVPSFEIVGRNATQIADAWKDLPDAYLGLSAPNFPNYFMVCGPQGTLGNGSILPSVEVTCDYITSFLLKMQMERIASVEVKHEVTNEFQEHMHKFHQKTIDTSSWT
;
A
#
# COMPACT_ATOMS: atom_id res chain seq x y z
N MET A 1 -25.61 2.87 4.12
CA MET A 1 -24.30 3.13 4.74
C MET A 1 -23.20 3.55 3.75
N GLN A 2 -22.56 2.65 2.96
CA GLN A 2 -21.36 3.05 2.18
C GLN A 2 -21.59 4.19 1.18
N LYS A 3 -22.70 4.15 0.43
CA LYS A 3 -23.09 5.23 -0.50
C LYS A 3 -23.38 6.54 0.23
N GLU A 4 -24.00 6.48 1.41
CA GLU A 4 -24.30 7.66 2.23
C GLU A 4 -23.01 8.30 2.76
N VAL A 5 -22.08 7.48 3.30
CA VAL A 5 -20.77 7.94 3.77
C VAL A 5 -19.99 8.58 2.61
N HIS A 6 -20.02 7.97 1.42
CA HIS A 6 -19.39 8.54 0.23
C HIS A 6 -19.95 9.93 -0.10
N GLN A 7 -21.28 10.08 -0.16
CA GLN A 7 -21.91 11.38 -0.42
C GLN A 7 -21.60 12.40 0.67
N MET A 8 -21.62 12.00 1.94
CA MET A 8 -21.27 12.87 3.07
C MET A 8 -19.83 13.38 2.96
N MET A 9 -18.87 12.50 2.64
CA MET A 9 -17.47 12.88 2.45
C MET A 9 -17.29 13.84 1.26
N ILE A 10 -17.94 13.57 0.13
CA ILE A 10 -17.93 14.47 -1.04
C ILE A 10 -18.45 15.87 -0.65
N GLN A 11 -19.57 15.93 0.09
CA GLN A 11 -20.14 17.20 0.55
C GLN A 11 -19.18 17.94 1.48
N GLN A 12 -18.52 17.25 2.41
CA GLN A 12 -17.52 17.84 3.29
C GLN A 12 -16.30 18.36 2.52
N MET A 13 -15.79 17.60 1.54
CA MET A 13 -14.66 18.03 0.72
C MET A 13 -14.99 19.31 -0.06
N LYS A 14 -16.17 19.35 -0.70
CA LYS A 14 -16.65 20.55 -1.42
C LYS A 14 -16.83 21.75 -0.49
N ALA A 15 -17.38 21.52 0.71
CA ALA A 15 -17.55 22.59 1.70
C ALA A 15 -16.21 23.18 2.17
N ARG A 16 -15.18 22.33 2.34
CA ARG A 16 -13.83 22.77 2.73
C ARG A 16 -13.07 23.50 1.61
N LEU A 17 -13.28 23.11 0.35
CA LEU A 17 -12.71 23.83 -0.80
C LEU A 17 -13.35 25.19 -1.00
N GLY A 18 -14.64 25.35 -0.66
CA GLY A 18 -15.38 26.60 -0.88
C GLY A 18 -15.87 26.77 -2.32
N PRO A 19 -16.60 27.86 -2.61
CA PRO A 19 -17.17 28.14 -3.93
C PRO A 19 -16.10 28.55 -4.96
N GLY A 20 -16.33 28.27 -6.25
CA GLY A 20 -15.44 28.71 -7.34
C GLY A 20 -14.26 27.78 -7.64
N HIS A 21 -14.23 26.59 -7.02
CA HIS A 21 -13.18 25.58 -7.19
C HIS A 21 -13.73 24.26 -7.73
N GLU A 22 -14.75 24.31 -8.60
CA GLU A 22 -15.45 23.14 -9.13
C GLU A 22 -14.52 22.25 -9.97
N GLU A 23 -13.62 22.83 -10.76
CA GLU A 23 -12.63 22.09 -11.53
C GLU A 23 -11.64 21.34 -10.64
N LEU A 24 -11.18 21.99 -9.56
CA LEU A 24 -10.30 21.35 -8.57
C LEU A 24 -11.03 20.21 -7.86
N ALA A 25 -12.29 20.42 -7.47
CA ALA A 25 -13.11 19.39 -6.86
C ALA A 25 -13.30 18.17 -7.78
N ALA A 26 -13.51 18.38 -9.08
CA ALA A 26 -13.67 17.30 -10.05
C ALA A 26 -12.40 16.43 -10.19
N LYS A 27 -11.22 17.03 -10.07
CA LYS A 27 -9.93 16.31 -10.16
C LYS A 27 -9.52 15.65 -8.85
N LEU A 28 -9.85 16.26 -7.71
CA LEU A 28 -9.35 15.83 -6.40
C LEU A 28 -10.27 14.83 -5.69
N ILE A 29 -11.58 14.92 -5.90
CA ILE A 29 -12.56 14.08 -5.22
C ILE A 29 -12.57 12.69 -5.88
N PRO A 30 -12.17 11.64 -5.15
CA PRO A 30 -12.09 10.30 -5.73
C PRO A 30 -13.46 9.74 -6.10
N GLN A 31 -13.48 8.90 -7.14
CA GLN A 31 -14.70 8.21 -7.58
C GLN A 31 -14.89 6.83 -6.94
N TRP A 32 -13.88 6.35 -6.21
CA TRP A 32 -13.91 5.07 -5.51
C TRP A 32 -14.51 5.20 -4.09
N PRO A 33 -15.09 4.12 -3.53
CA PRO A 33 -15.74 4.13 -2.22
C PRO A 33 -14.78 4.45 -1.06
N PRO A 34 -15.22 5.21 -0.03
CA PRO A 34 -14.40 5.48 1.15
C PRO A 34 -13.86 4.23 1.85
N GLY A 35 -12.60 4.27 2.28
CA GLY A 35 -11.95 3.15 2.99
C GLY A 35 -11.26 2.13 2.07
N CYS A 36 -11.51 2.20 0.75
CA CYS A 36 -10.79 1.43 -0.27
C CYS A 36 -9.29 1.77 -0.28
N ARG A 37 -8.97 3.01 0.11
CA ARG A 37 -7.63 3.45 0.49
C ARG A 37 -7.70 4.03 1.89
N ARG A 38 -6.55 4.06 2.57
CA ARG A 38 -6.43 4.71 3.89
C ARG A 38 -6.90 6.16 3.77
N LEU A 39 -7.77 6.59 4.68
CA LEU A 39 -8.33 7.93 4.65
C LEU A 39 -7.21 8.97 4.85
N THR A 40 -7.00 9.73 3.79
CA THR A 40 -6.14 10.91 3.68
C THR A 40 -6.94 11.93 2.87
N PRO A 41 -6.79 13.25 3.08
CA PRO A 41 -5.67 13.94 3.72
C PRO A 41 -5.97 14.43 5.14
N GLY A 42 -4.93 14.93 5.82
CA GLY A 42 -5.05 15.51 7.16
C GLY A 42 -5.78 16.86 7.17
N ASP A 43 -5.99 17.40 8.37
CA ASP A 43 -6.58 18.72 8.53
C ASP A 43 -5.83 19.80 7.74
N GLN A 44 -6.58 20.77 7.21
CA GLN A 44 -6.08 21.93 6.44
C GLN A 44 -5.55 21.62 5.04
N TYR A 45 -5.51 20.36 4.60
CA TYR A 45 -5.01 20.04 3.26
C TYR A 45 -5.87 20.66 2.15
N LEU A 46 -7.19 20.50 2.19
CA LEU A 46 -8.07 21.02 1.14
C LEU A 46 -8.08 22.54 1.12
N GLU A 47 -8.08 23.15 2.30
CA GLU A 47 -8.00 24.59 2.51
C GLU A 47 -6.66 25.16 2.05
N SER A 48 -5.58 24.35 2.05
CA SER A 48 -4.28 24.78 1.52
C SER A 48 -4.24 24.88 0.00
N LEU A 49 -5.02 24.05 -0.72
CA LEU A 49 -5.02 24.00 -2.18
C LEU A 49 -5.64 25.23 -2.85
N VAL A 50 -6.41 26.02 -2.09
CA VAL A 50 -7.14 27.20 -2.57
C VAL A 50 -6.50 28.52 -2.12
N LYS A 51 -5.32 28.49 -1.48
CA LYS A 51 -4.59 29.70 -1.11
C LYS A 51 -3.96 30.36 -2.33
N ASP A 52 -3.87 31.68 -2.32
CA ASP A 52 -3.34 32.49 -3.43
C ASP A 52 -1.90 32.11 -3.85
N ASN A 53 -1.12 31.52 -2.93
CA ASN A 53 0.26 31.11 -3.17
C ASN A 53 0.41 29.64 -3.60
N VAL A 54 -0.69 28.94 -3.86
CA VAL A 54 -0.71 27.53 -4.26
C VAL A 54 -1.34 27.39 -5.62
N LYS A 55 -0.63 26.70 -6.52
CA LYS A 55 -1.15 26.36 -7.85
C LYS A 55 -1.14 24.83 -8.01
N PRO A 56 -2.33 24.18 -7.95
CA PRO A 56 -2.44 22.77 -8.29
C PRO A 56 -2.14 22.54 -9.77
N VAL A 57 -1.27 21.58 -10.06
CA VAL A 57 -0.91 21.15 -11.43
C VAL A 57 -1.18 19.66 -11.52
N PHE A 58 -1.89 19.23 -12.56
CA PHE A 58 -2.34 17.84 -12.73
C PHE A 58 -1.76 17.19 -14.00
N ASP A 59 -1.01 17.97 -14.79
CA ASP A 59 -0.36 17.50 -15.99
C ASP A 59 0.81 16.58 -15.64
N GLU A 60 1.07 15.60 -16.51
CA GLU A 60 2.19 14.67 -16.31
C GLU A 60 3.52 15.40 -16.43
N ILE A 61 4.52 14.93 -15.67
CA ILE A 61 5.89 15.47 -15.73
C ILE A 61 6.60 14.82 -16.92
N ALA A 62 7.08 15.65 -17.85
CA ALA A 62 7.89 15.20 -18.97
C ALA A 62 9.37 15.07 -18.58
N GLU A 63 9.91 16.08 -17.91
CA GLU A 63 11.29 16.07 -17.42
C GLU A 63 11.48 17.02 -16.22
N ILE A 64 12.59 16.84 -15.50
CA ILE A 64 13.04 17.74 -14.45
C ILE A 64 14.37 18.30 -14.90
N ASP A 65 14.42 19.62 -15.11
CA ASP A 65 15.61 20.37 -15.45
C ASP A 65 16.20 21.07 -14.22
N LYS A 66 17.32 21.78 -14.39
CA LYS A 66 18.11 22.28 -13.24
C LYS A 66 17.37 23.24 -12.31
N THR A 67 16.33 23.92 -12.80
CA THR A 67 15.63 24.97 -12.04
C THR A 67 14.12 24.88 -12.20
N ALA A 68 13.59 23.81 -12.80
CA ALA A 68 12.16 23.70 -13.07
C ALA A 68 11.68 22.25 -13.16
N VAL A 69 10.37 22.11 -13.17
CA VAL A 69 9.65 20.90 -13.58
C VAL A 69 8.93 21.22 -14.88
N VAL A 70 9.15 20.41 -15.91
CA VAL A 70 8.52 20.58 -17.23
C VAL A 70 7.40 19.57 -17.36
N THR A 71 6.19 20.05 -17.59
CA THR A 71 5.00 19.22 -17.83
C THR A 71 4.87 18.86 -19.31
N THR A 72 4.08 17.84 -19.63
CA THR A 72 3.91 17.31 -21.00
C THR A 72 3.26 18.28 -21.99
N ASP A 73 2.60 19.33 -21.50
CA ASP A 73 2.10 20.46 -22.29
C ASP A 73 3.20 21.48 -22.67
N GLY A 74 4.43 21.27 -22.20
CA GLY A 74 5.58 22.17 -22.40
C GLY A 74 5.66 23.33 -21.39
N THR A 75 4.74 23.41 -20.41
CA THR A 75 4.79 24.43 -19.37
C THR A 75 5.98 24.17 -18.44
N ARG A 76 6.72 25.24 -18.13
CA ARG A 76 7.89 25.19 -17.26
C ARG A 76 7.56 25.82 -15.91
N HIS A 77 7.62 25.02 -14.86
CA HIS A 77 7.37 25.43 -13.48
C HIS A 77 8.69 25.66 -12.75
N GLU A 78 9.15 26.91 -12.67
CA GLU A 78 10.37 27.23 -11.95
C GLU A 78 10.23 26.95 -10.45
N VAL A 79 11.21 26.24 -9.89
CA VAL A 79 11.23 25.87 -8.48
C VAL A 79 12.64 26.01 -7.92
N ASP A 80 12.73 26.58 -6.71
CA ASP A 80 13.97 26.59 -5.93
C ASP A 80 14.16 25.28 -5.16
N VAL A 81 13.05 24.60 -4.83
CA VAL A 81 13.02 23.38 -4.02
C VAL A 81 12.01 22.40 -4.61
N LEU A 82 12.45 21.16 -4.83
CA LEU A 82 11.60 20.04 -5.23
C LEU A 82 11.46 19.04 -4.09
N VAL A 83 10.22 18.74 -3.69
CA VAL A 83 9.89 17.75 -2.65
C VAL A 83 9.21 16.54 -3.29
N CYS A 84 9.83 15.36 -3.20
CA CYS A 84 9.33 14.12 -3.81
C CYS A 84 8.44 13.34 -2.83
N ALA A 85 7.12 13.44 -2.99
CA ALA A 85 6.13 12.67 -2.22
C ALA A 85 5.64 11.42 -2.99
N THR A 86 6.57 10.56 -3.43
CA THR A 86 6.35 9.50 -4.45
C THR A 86 5.80 8.16 -3.91
N GLY A 87 5.25 8.13 -2.70
CA GLY A 87 4.65 6.91 -2.13
C GLY A 87 5.68 5.88 -1.63
N PHE A 88 5.31 4.59 -1.71
CA PHE A 88 6.06 3.47 -1.14
C PHE A 88 6.18 2.30 -2.12
N ASP A 89 7.28 1.55 -2.04
CA ASP A 89 7.40 0.26 -2.70
C ASP A 89 6.56 -0.79 -1.96
N VAL A 90 5.63 -1.42 -2.68
CA VAL A 90 4.71 -2.44 -2.18
C VAL A 90 5.01 -3.83 -2.76
N SER A 91 6.20 -4.04 -3.32
CA SER A 91 6.68 -5.34 -3.80
C SER A 91 6.94 -6.33 -2.67
N PHE A 92 7.16 -5.84 -1.44
CA PHE A 92 7.60 -6.61 -0.27
C PHE A 92 8.94 -7.34 -0.46
N VAL A 93 9.65 -7.14 -1.58
CA VAL A 93 10.97 -7.72 -1.81
C VAL A 93 11.98 -7.03 -0.91
N PRO A 94 12.71 -7.76 -0.04
CA PRO A 94 13.73 -7.16 0.81
C PRO A 94 14.86 -6.53 0.00
N SER A 95 15.49 -5.50 0.55
CA SER A 95 16.63 -4.81 -0.10
C SER A 95 17.92 -5.64 -0.15
N PHE A 96 17.94 -6.79 0.54
CA PHE A 96 19.05 -7.73 0.57
C PHE A 96 18.65 -9.03 -0.14
N GLU A 97 19.66 -9.74 -0.64
CA GLU A 97 19.46 -11.00 -1.34
C GLU A 97 18.94 -12.10 -0.40
N ILE A 98 17.83 -12.74 -0.78
CA ILE A 98 17.32 -13.94 -0.13
C ILE A 98 17.22 -15.04 -1.18
N VAL A 99 18.00 -16.10 -0.97
CA VAL A 99 18.02 -17.29 -1.83
C VAL A 99 17.39 -18.45 -1.07
N GLY A 100 16.29 -18.98 -1.62
CA GLY A 100 15.57 -20.12 -1.09
C GLY A 100 16.07 -21.45 -1.67
N ARG A 101 15.18 -22.44 -1.67
CA ARG A 101 15.43 -23.74 -2.31
C ARG A 101 15.69 -23.57 -3.81
N ASN A 102 16.45 -24.52 -4.38
CA ASN A 102 16.73 -24.58 -5.81
C ASN A 102 17.39 -23.30 -6.38
N ALA A 103 18.10 -22.55 -5.53
CA ALA A 103 18.71 -21.26 -5.86
C ALA A 103 17.71 -20.17 -6.33
N THR A 104 16.43 -20.30 -5.96
CA THR A 104 15.40 -19.31 -6.29
C THR A 104 15.58 -18.05 -5.44
N GLN A 105 15.69 -16.89 -6.07
CA GLN A 105 15.66 -15.61 -5.35
C GLN A 105 14.22 -15.20 -5.03
N ILE A 106 14.01 -14.61 -3.85
CA ILE A 106 12.68 -14.12 -3.47
C ILE A 106 12.18 -13.03 -4.41
N ALA A 107 13.08 -12.20 -4.93
CA ALA A 107 12.78 -11.15 -5.91
C ALA A 107 12.18 -11.74 -7.19
N ASP A 108 12.71 -12.88 -7.67
CA ASP A 108 12.19 -13.56 -8.84
C ASP A 108 10.86 -14.26 -8.53
N ALA A 109 10.76 -14.90 -7.37
CA ALA A 109 9.54 -15.61 -6.95
C ALA A 109 8.35 -14.66 -6.77
N TRP A 110 8.59 -13.41 -6.36
CA TRP A 110 7.57 -12.41 -6.04
C TRP A 110 7.39 -11.32 -7.10
N LYS A 111 8.01 -11.49 -8.26
CA LYS A 111 8.00 -10.49 -9.33
C LYS A 111 6.61 -10.07 -9.77
N ASP A 112 5.68 -11.03 -9.86
CA ASP A 112 4.31 -10.76 -10.31
C ASP A 112 3.37 -10.50 -9.11
N LEU A 113 3.43 -11.36 -8.09
CA LEU A 113 2.65 -11.22 -6.86
C LEU A 113 3.43 -11.82 -5.68
N PRO A 114 3.52 -11.12 -4.54
CA PRO A 114 4.14 -11.69 -3.35
C PRO A 114 3.39 -12.90 -2.84
N ASP A 115 4.09 -14.02 -2.75
CA ASP A 115 3.52 -15.29 -2.31
C ASP A 115 3.92 -15.60 -0.87
N ALA A 116 2.98 -15.34 0.05
CA ALA A 116 3.18 -15.50 1.48
C ALA A 116 1.93 -16.09 2.14
N TYR A 117 2.14 -17.01 3.08
CA TYR A 117 1.09 -17.56 3.92
C TYR A 117 0.92 -16.71 5.17
N LEU A 118 -0.29 -16.17 5.37
CA LEU A 118 -0.66 -15.29 6.49
C LEU A 118 0.21 -14.02 6.62
N GLY A 119 0.99 -13.68 5.59
CA GLY A 119 2.02 -12.64 5.66
C GLY A 119 3.18 -12.94 6.61
N LEU A 120 3.37 -14.22 6.94
CA LEU A 120 4.32 -14.69 7.96
C LEU A 120 5.47 -15.49 7.38
N SER A 121 5.24 -16.27 6.33
CA SER A 121 6.23 -17.19 5.76
C SER A 121 5.98 -17.39 4.26
N ALA A 122 7.01 -17.82 3.53
CA ALA A 122 6.94 -18.01 2.08
C ALA A 122 7.34 -19.43 1.69
N PRO A 123 6.63 -20.08 0.74
CA PRO A 123 7.02 -21.40 0.23
C PRO A 123 8.37 -21.31 -0.48
N ASN A 124 9.19 -22.38 -0.41
CA ASN A 124 10.57 -22.44 -0.88
C ASN A 124 11.60 -21.61 -0.09
N PHE A 125 11.19 -20.89 0.95
CA PHE A 125 12.09 -20.12 1.82
C PHE A 125 12.02 -20.66 3.26
N PRO A 126 12.69 -21.80 3.55
CA PRO A 126 12.63 -22.43 4.88
C PRO A 126 13.22 -21.51 5.95
N ASN A 127 12.63 -21.55 7.15
CA ASN A 127 12.99 -20.72 8.31
C ASN A 127 12.93 -19.19 8.07
N TYR A 128 12.38 -18.75 6.93
CA TYR A 128 12.15 -17.33 6.65
C TYR A 128 10.78 -16.92 7.20
N PHE A 129 10.82 -16.06 8.22
CA PHE A 129 9.64 -15.46 8.82
C PHE A 129 9.64 -13.95 8.61
N MET A 130 8.45 -13.38 8.46
CA MET A 130 8.24 -11.95 8.26
C MET A 130 7.30 -11.41 9.32
N VAL A 131 7.58 -10.17 9.72
CA VAL A 131 6.64 -9.33 10.45
C VAL A 131 6.15 -8.29 9.46
N CYS A 132 4.85 -8.08 9.39
CA CYS A 132 4.23 -7.16 8.42
C CYS A 132 4.46 -7.56 6.95
N GLY A 133 4.48 -8.86 6.65
CA GLY A 133 4.60 -9.36 5.28
C GLY A 133 3.33 -9.18 4.44
N PRO A 134 3.38 -9.61 3.16
CA PRO A 134 2.26 -9.47 2.23
C PRO A 134 0.97 -10.06 2.80
N GLN A 135 -0.14 -9.33 2.73
CA GLN A 135 -1.46 -9.74 3.24
C GLN A 135 -1.53 -10.01 4.76
N GLY A 136 -0.45 -9.79 5.51
CA GLY A 136 -0.43 -9.91 6.98
C GLY A 136 -0.80 -8.63 7.72
N THR A 137 -0.66 -7.47 7.07
CA THR A 137 -0.90 -6.16 7.70
C THR A 137 -2.30 -5.61 7.43
N LEU A 138 -2.91 -5.04 8.47
CA LEU A 138 -4.12 -4.23 8.34
C LEU A 138 -3.83 -2.96 7.51
N GLY A 139 -4.52 -2.79 6.38
CA GLY A 139 -4.48 -1.55 5.59
C GLY A 139 -5.15 -0.36 6.30
N ASN A 140 -6.04 -0.63 7.25
CA ASN A 140 -6.75 0.35 8.08
C ASN A 140 -6.70 -0.09 9.56
N GLY A 141 -6.29 0.81 10.45
CA GLY A 141 -6.20 0.54 11.90
C GLY A 141 -4.77 0.56 12.44
N SER A 142 -4.59 0.05 13.66
CA SER A 142 -3.26 -0.03 14.29
C SER A 142 -2.54 -1.30 13.84
N ILE A 143 -1.30 -1.14 13.41
CA ILE A 143 -0.42 -2.26 13.03
C ILE A 143 0.14 -2.99 14.26
N LEU A 144 0.20 -2.33 15.42
CA LEU A 144 0.87 -2.85 16.62
C LEU A 144 0.29 -4.19 17.11
N PRO A 145 -1.05 -4.38 17.23
CA PRO A 145 -1.59 -5.68 17.66
C PRO A 145 -1.26 -6.81 16.69
N SER A 146 -1.21 -6.52 15.39
CA SER A 146 -0.82 -7.51 14.37
C SER A 146 0.66 -7.90 14.50
N VAL A 147 1.53 -6.93 14.78
CA VAL A 147 2.95 -7.17 15.07
C VAL A 147 3.12 -8.03 16.31
N GLU A 148 2.45 -7.70 17.41
CA GLU A 148 2.54 -8.43 18.69
C GLU A 148 2.15 -9.90 18.51
N VAL A 149 0.97 -10.17 17.92
CA VAL A 149 0.49 -11.54 17.67
C VAL A 149 1.41 -12.30 16.72
N THR A 150 1.94 -11.61 15.70
CA THR A 150 2.90 -12.20 14.75
C THR A 150 4.19 -12.62 15.45
N CYS A 151 4.75 -11.76 16.31
CA CYS A 151 5.95 -12.05 17.07
C CYS A 151 5.75 -13.23 18.04
N ASP A 152 4.60 -13.29 18.73
CA ASP A 152 4.25 -14.40 19.63
C ASP A 152 4.12 -15.73 18.86
N TYR A 153 3.53 -15.68 17.67
CA TYR A 153 3.38 -16.85 16.80
C TYR A 153 4.72 -17.37 16.29
N ILE A 154 5.60 -16.48 15.80
CA ILE A 154 6.96 -16.85 15.38
C ILE A 154 7.74 -17.43 16.56
N THR A 155 7.66 -16.81 17.74
CA THR A 155 8.32 -17.29 18.96
C THR A 155 7.86 -18.72 19.33
N SER A 156 6.57 -19.02 19.16
CA SER A 156 6.03 -20.36 19.38
C SER A 156 6.63 -21.41 18.43
N PHE A 157 6.85 -21.05 17.15
CA PHE A 157 7.57 -21.91 16.20
C PHE A 157 9.02 -22.14 16.64
N LEU A 158 9.74 -21.08 17.00
CA LEU A 158 11.13 -21.16 17.41
C LEU A 158 11.31 -22.06 18.65
N LEU A 159 10.43 -21.92 19.64
CA LEU A 159 10.42 -22.77 20.84
C LEU A 159 10.16 -24.23 20.48
N LYS A 160 9.17 -24.52 19.62
CA LYS A 160 8.89 -25.87 19.15
C LYS A 160 10.09 -26.47 18.43
N MET A 161 10.71 -25.72 17.53
CA MET A 161 11.90 -26.16 16.80
C MET A 161 13.04 -26.54 17.74
N GLN A 162 13.29 -25.69 18.75
CA GLN A 162 14.32 -25.91 19.74
C GLN A 162 14.04 -27.15 20.61
N MET A 163 12.81 -27.31 21.11
CA MET A 163 12.44 -28.41 22.00
C MET A 163 12.38 -29.77 21.28
N GLU A 164 11.88 -29.80 20.05
CA GLU A 164 11.69 -31.03 19.26
C GLU A 164 12.85 -31.32 18.32
N ARG A 165 13.92 -30.49 18.35
CA ARG A 165 15.11 -30.63 17.50
C ARG A 165 14.78 -30.59 16.00
N ILE A 166 13.87 -29.71 15.61
CA ILE A 166 13.49 -29.48 14.20
C ILE A 166 14.48 -28.47 13.60
N ALA A 167 15.19 -28.87 12.55
CA ALA A 167 16.18 -28.02 11.89
C ALA A 167 15.58 -27.02 10.89
N SER A 168 14.43 -27.35 10.30
CA SER A 168 13.81 -26.57 9.23
C SER A 168 12.30 -26.65 9.30
N VAL A 169 11.62 -25.51 9.17
CA VAL A 169 10.18 -25.39 8.95
C VAL A 169 9.96 -24.60 7.68
N GLU A 170 8.92 -24.97 6.94
CA GLU A 170 8.56 -24.32 5.70
C GLU A 170 7.06 -24.51 5.49
N VAL A 171 6.39 -23.46 5.01
CA VAL A 171 4.99 -23.56 4.63
C VAL A 171 4.86 -24.33 3.32
N LYS A 172 3.84 -25.18 3.23
CA LYS A 172 3.55 -25.90 2.00
C LYS A 172 2.97 -24.96 0.95
N HIS A 173 3.39 -25.14 -0.29
CA HIS A 173 2.89 -24.36 -1.41
C HIS A 173 1.38 -24.53 -1.63
N GLU A 174 0.86 -25.76 -1.47
CA GLU A 174 -0.59 -26.05 -1.60
C GLU A 174 -1.44 -25.23 -0.63
N VAL A 175 -1.02 -25.14 0.64
CA VAL A 175 -1.72 -24.38 1.69
C VAL A 175 -1.62 -22.88 1.45
N THR A 176 -0.49 -22.42 0.91
CA THR A 176 -0.31 -21.02 0.54
C THR A 176 -1.27 -20.64 -0.59
N ASN A 177 -1.38 -21.46 -1.64
CA ASN A 177 -2.32 -21.25 -2.74
C ASN A 177 -3.78 -21.22 -2.26
N GLU A 178 -4.17 -22.15 -1.39
CA GLU A 178 -5.52 -22.17 -0.80
C GLU A 178 -5.84 -20.88 -0.04
N PHE A 179 -4.87 -20.36 0.71
CA PHE A 179 -5.00 -19.08 1.41
C PHE A 179 -5.14 -17.91 0.43
N GLN A 180 -4.32 -17.87 -0.61
CA GLN A 180 -4.38 -16.85 -1.65
C GLN A 180 -5.75 -16.84 -2.35
N GLU A 181 -6.26 -18.01 -2.72
CA GLU A 181 -7.60 -18.14 -3.30
C GLU A 181 -8.70 -17.68 -2.34
N HIS A 182 -8.58 -18.04 -1.06
CA HIS A 182 -9.51 -17.59 -0.03
C HIS A 182 -9.51 -16.06 0.07
N MET A 183 -8.33 -15.45 0.16
CA MET A 183 -8.16 -14.00 0.23
C MET A 183 -8.72 -13.32 -1.01
N HIS A 184 -8.46 -13.85 -2.21
CA HIS A 184 -9.03 -13.31 -3.44
C HIS A 184 -10.57 -13.32 -3.42
N LYS A 185 -11.18 -14.46 -3.05
CA LYS A 185 -12.65 -14.59 -2.93
C LYS A 185 -13.24 -13.72 -1.83
N PHE A 186 -12.50 -13.50 -0.73
CA PHE A 186 -12.90 -12.61 0.35
C PHE A 186 -12.94 -11.16 -0.15
N HIS A 187 -11.85 -10.67 -0.75
CA HIS A 187 -11.76 -9.29 -1.21
C HIS A 187 -12.76 -8.94 -2.31
N GLN A 188 -13.16 -9.88 -3.17
CA GLN A 188 -14.24 -9.68 -4.16
C GLN A 188 -15.56 -9.17 -3.55
N LYS A 189 -15.80 -9.39 -2.26
CA LYS A 189 -17.00 -8.95 -1.55
C LYS A 189 -16.78 -7.66 -0.75
N THR A 190 -15.59 -7.09 -0.82
CA THR A 190 -15.17 -5.89 -0.10
C THR A 190 -14.98 -4.71 -1.06
N ILE A 191 -14.74 -3.53 -0.50
CA ILE A 191 -14.43 -2.33 -1.27
C ILE A 191 -13.00 -2.32 -1.81
N ASP A 192 -12.13 -3.22 -1.35
CA ASP A 192 -10.69 -3.18 -1.68
C ASP A 192 -10.40 -3.51 -3.14
N THR A 193 -11.35 -4.14 -3.85
CA THR A 193 -11.26 -4.41 -5.30
C THR A 193 -11.41 -3.18 -6.18
N SER A 194 -11.90 -2.06 -5.64
CA SER A 194 -12.12 -0.81 -6.38
C SER A 194 -10.93 0.15 -6.35
N SER A 195 -9.77 -0.28 -5.84
CA SER A 195 -8.59 0.58 -5.60
C SER A 195 -7.70 0.77 -6.83
N TRP A 196 -7.81 -0.10 -7.85
CA TRP A 196 -6.91 -0.18 -9.00
C TRP A 196 -7.62 -0.16 -10.37
N THR A 197 -8.92 0.11 -10.38
CA THR A 197 -9.72 0.44 -11.58
C THR A 197 -10.01 1.92 -11.61
#